data_AF-A0A6G0ECD8-F1
#
_entry.id   AF-A0A6G0ECD8-F1
#
_cell.length_a   1.000
_cell.length_b   1.000
_cell.length_c   1.000
_cell.angle_alpha   90.00
_cell.angle_beta   90.00
_cell.angle_gamma   90.00
#
_symmetry.space_group_name_H-M   'P 1'
#
loop_
_entity.id
_entity.type
_entity.pdbx_description
1 polymer ?
#
loop_
_entity_poly.entity_id
_entity_poly.type
_entity_poly.pdbx_seq_one_letter_code
_entity_poly.pdbx_strand_id
1 'polypeptide(L)'
;MTMDKIKQTLRESDHPLAEMYRKRVKQNRDLVVLITDSSNDRGTGKTTFALRLAHGMDRTEEGLTTEKVAIDPRPMSVAYTQQPRGSSLVLDESEVGMDKYRSGSAINKAIRELVATGRVEQKYLIMNAPADHLVDGDLKSLVDVWILVERRGFANVFRMDWNPHAGHPMTRSMGTLEWDPIPKSHSVNSVYKHLTEEKESRLRGKEGDGFIQRSEAKEMVDNAKQEVETELRNGMICDMVEVGIPQGKVGEAVGLSRSRISQIYNQRG
;
A
#
# COMPACT_ATOMS: atom_id res chain seq x y z
N MET A 1 -15.77 10.15 -13.37
CA MET A 1 -16.00 8.71 -13.09
C MET A 1 -16.60 8.54 -11.70
N THR A 2 -17.73 7.82 -11.61
CA THR A 2 -18.47 7.55 -10.35
C THR A 2 -17.84 6.41 -9.55
N MET A 3 -18.29 6.20 -8.28
CA MET A 3 -17.70 5.19 -7.38
C MET A 3 -17.79 3.77 -7.97
N ASP A 4 -18.94 3.39 -8.50
CA ASP A 4 -19.12 2.07 -9.10
C ASP A 4 -18.34 1.93 -10.42
N LYS A 5 -18.28 3.01 -11.20
CA LYS A 5 -17.54 3.04 -12.46
C LYS A 5 -16.03 2.83 -12.27
N ILE A 6 -15.44 3.14 -11.11
CA ILE A 6 -13.99 2.93 -10.92
C ILE A 6 -13.63 1.44 -10.84
N LYS A 7 -14.46 0.63 -10.18
CA LYS A 7 -14.29 -0.83 -10.15
C LYS A 7 -14.45 -1.41 -11.54
N GLN A 8 -15.49 -0.97 -12.26
CA GLN A 8 -15.72 -1.40 -13.64
C GLN A 8 -14.55 -1.03 -14.55
N THR A 9 -14.10 0.23 -14.49
CA THR A 9 -12.97 0.72 -15.29
C THR A 9 -11.71 -0.10 -15.05
N LEU A 10 -11.36 -0.38 -13.79
CA LEU A 10 -10.18 -1.20 -13.47
C LEU A 10 -10.32 -2.66 -13.93
N ARG A 11 -11.54 -3.22 -13.93
CA ARG A 11 -11.80 -4.62 -14.32
C ARG A 11 -11.94 -4.84 -15.82
N GLU A 12 -12.47 -3.88 -16.55
CA GLU A 12 -12.97 -4.10 -17.91
C GLU A 12 -12.37 -3.14 -18.95
N SER A 13 -11.92 -1.95 -18.55
CA SER A 13 -11.45 -0.97 -19.54
C SER A 13 -10.07 -1.32 -20.12
N ASP A 14 -9.83 -0.85 -21.34
CA ASP A 14 -8.53 -0.91 -22.02
C ASP A 14 -7.57 0.21 -21.59
N HIS A 15 -7.90 0.95 -20.52
CA HIS A 15 -6.99 1.97 -19.98
C HIS A 15 -5.69 1.28 -19.49
N PRO A 16 -4.49 1.76 -19.86
CA PRO A 16 -3.23 1.09 -19.50
C PRO A 16 -3.04 0.84 -17.99
N LEU A 17 -3.59 1.73 -17.14
CA LEU A 17 -3.60 1.53 -15.68
C LEU A 17 -4.43 0.31 -15.28
N ALA A 18 -5.60 0.13 -15.89
CA ALA A 18 -6.49 -0.97 -15.62
C ALA A 18 -5.86 -2.29 -16.08
N GLU A 19 -5.24 -2.31 -17.27
CA GLU A 19 -4.46 -3.44 -17.75
C GLU A 19 -3.30 -3.81 -16.81
N MET A 20 -2.53 -2.80 -16.36
CA MET A 20 -1.43 -3.01 -15.42
C MET A 20 -1.93 -3.61 -14.11
N TYR A 21 -3.00 -3.04 -13.53
CA TYR A 21 -3.62 -3.55 -12.31
C TYR A 21 -4.04 -5.02 -12.47
N ARG A 22 -4.77 -5.36 -13.54
CA ARG A 22 -5.18 -6.75 -13.82
C ARG A 22 -3.99 -7.69 -13.99
N LYS A 23 -2.91 -7.22 -14.63
CA LYS A 23 -1.68 -7.99 -14.76
C LYS A 23 -1.03 -8.25 -13.40
N ARG A 24 -0.96 -7.26 -12.50
CA ARG A 24 -0.43 -7.41 -11.13
C ARG A 24 -1.28 -8.37 -10.31
N VAL A 25 -2.61 -8.26 -10.39
CA VAL A 25 -3.55 -9.21 -9.80
C VAL A 25 -3.24 -10.64 -10.24
N LYS A 26 -3.17 -10.89 -11.56
CA LYS A 26 -2.88 -12.24 -12.11
C LYS A 26 -1.52 -12.79 -11.70
N GLN A 27 -0.55 -11.92 -11.45
CA GLN A 27 0.81 -12.29 -11.08
C GLN A 27 1.02 -12.41 -9.56
N ASN A 28 -0.02 -12.20 -8.74
CA ASN A 28 0.10 -12.10 -7.29
C ASN A 28 1.15 -11.07 -6.86
N ARG A 29 1.21 -9.95 -7.58
CA ARG A 29 2.17 -8.87 -7.35
C ARG A 29 1.48 -7.63 -6.81
N ASP A 30 2.24 -6.91 -6.02
CA ASP A 30 1.90 -5.60 -5.51
C ASP A 30 1.91 -4.56 -6.64
N LEU A 31 1.18 -3.47 -6.39
CA LEU A 31 1.16 -2.28 -7.23
C LEU A 31 1.35 -1.06 -6.34
N VAL A 32 2.36 -0.25 -6.63
CA VAL A 32 2.65 0.97 -5.90
C VAL A 32 2.33 2.19 -6.77
N VAL A 33 1.43 3.04 -6.29
CA VAL A 33 0.97 4.25 -6.97
C VAL A 33 1.37 5.47 -6.16
N LEU A 34 2.01 6.44 -6.83
CA LEU A 34 2.30 7.76 -6.28
C LEU A 34 1.35 8.78 -6.90
N ILE A 35 0.71 9.61 -6.08
CA ILE A 35 -0.15 10.70 -6.51
C ILE A 35 0.46 12.02 -6.03
N THR A 36 0.73 12.93 -6.97
CA THR A 36 1.20 14.28 -6.68
C THR A 36 0.28 15.29 -7.35
N ASP A 37 0.47 16.58 -7.11
CA ASP A 37 -0.10 17.63 -7.94
C ASP A 37 0.98 18.46 -8.64
N SER A 38 0.55 19.23 -9.63
CA SER A 38 1.41 20.12 -10.42
C SER A 38 1.77 21.42 -9.70
N SER A 39 0.99 21.83 -8.70
CA SER A 39 0.96 23.21 -8.20
C SER A 39 1.27 23.35 -6.72
N ASN A 40 1.58 22.26 -6.01
CA ASN A 40 1.68 22.18 -4.55
C ASN A 40 0.48 22.85 -3.85
N ASP A 41 -0.70 22.74 -4.47
CA ASP A 41 -1.92 23.45 -4.08
C ASP A 41 -2.78 22.60 -3.14
N ARG A 42 -3.37 23.28 -2.15
CA ARG A 42 -4.38 22.68 -1.26
C ARG A 42 -5.68 22.43 -2.02
N GLY A 43 -6.33 21.30 -1.74
CA GLY A 43 -7.68 21.04 -2.26
C GLY A 43 -7.74 20.57 -3.72
N THR A 44 -6.61 20.16 -4.30
CA THR A 44 -6.52 19.58 -5.66
C THR A 44 -7.29 18.25 -5.83
N GLY A 45 -7.77 17.65 -4.74
CA GLY A 45 -8.56 16.42 -4.77
C GLY A 45 -7.73 15.13 -4.71
N LYS A 46 -6.42 15.21 -4.38
CA LYS A 46 -5.53 14.05 -4.22
C LYS A 46 -6.08 12.99 -3.26
N THR A 47 -6.44 13.38 -2.02
CA THR A 47 -7.03 12.47 -1.03
C THR A 47 -8.29 11.80 -1.58
N THR A 48 -9.19 12.58 -2.19
CA THR A 48 -10.41 12.05 -2.79
C THR A 48 -10.08 11.02 -3.88
N PHE A 49 -9.15 11.35 -4.77
CA PHE A 49 -8.75 10.45 -5.85
C PHE A 49 -8.08 9.17 -5.33
N ALA A 50 -7.18 9.29 -4.36
CA ALA A 50 -6.48 8.18 -3.72
C ALA A 50 -7.46 7.17 -3.13
N LEU A 51 -8.43 7.65 -2.34
CA LEU A 51 -9.46 6.80 -1.73
C LEU A 51 -10.37 6.14 -2.78
N ARG A 52 -10.68 6.84 -3.86
CA ARG A 52 -11.45 6.26 -4.97
C ARG A 52 -10.67 5.14 -5.65
N LEU A 53 -9.40 5.41 -5.98
CA LEU A 53 -8.52 4.43 -6.61
C LEU A 53 -8.35 3.20 -5.73
N ALA A 54 -8.12 3.40 -4.42
CA ALA A 54 -8.03 2.33 -3.44
C ALA A 54 -9.32 1.53 -3.37
N HIS A 55 -10.49 2.19 -3.28
CA HIS A 55 -11.78 1.51 -3.33
C HIS A 55 -11.98 0.69 -4.62
N GLY A 56 -11.49 1.19 -5.75
CA GLY A 56 -11.56 0.49 -7.03
C GLY A 56 -10.66 -0.74 -7.10
N MET A 57 -9.49 -0.67 -6.45
CA MET A 57 -8.47 -1.72 -6.45
C MET A 57 -8.66 -2.75 -5.34
N ASP A 58 -9.35 -2.42 -4.25
CA ASP A 58 -9.54 -3.30 -3.11
C ASP A 58 -10.45 -4.49 -3.49
N ARG A 59 -9.94 -5.70 -3.25
CA ARG A 59 -10.60 -6.96 -3.60
C ARG A 59 -11.12 -7.73 -2.38
N THR A 60 -10.99 -7.17 -1.19
CA THR A 60 -11.51 -7.76 0.05
C THR A 60 -13.01 -7.55 0.16
N GLU A 61 -13.68 -8.34 1.00
CA GLU A 61 -15.10 -8.18 1.26
C GLU A 61 -15.41 -6.89 2.03
N GLU A 62 -14.57 -6.50 2.99
CA GLU A 62 -14.76 -5.25 3.74
C GLU A 62 -14.57 -4.00 2.86
N GLY A 63 -13.81 -4.13 1.77
CA GLY A 63 -13.41 -3.02 0.93
C GLY A 63 -12.47 -2.07 1.65
N LEU A 64 -12.50 -0.79 1.28
CA LEU A 64 -11.64 0.21 1.90
C LEU A 64 -12.19 0.65 3.27
N THR A 65 -11.43 0.42 4.33
CA THR A 65 -11.76 0.75 5.72
C THR A 65 -10.79 1.76 6.32
N THR A 66 -11.03 2.18 7.57
CA THR A 66 -10.18 3.10 8.32
C THR A 66 -8.81 2.50 8.67
N GLU A 67 -8.73 1.19 8.84
CA GLU A 67 -7.49 0.46 9.17
C GLU A 67 -6.55 0.32 7.96
N LYS A 68 -7.07 0.63 6.76
CA LYS A 68 -6.34 0.58 5.48
C LYS A 68 -5.82 1.95 5.05
N VAL A 69 -6.06 2.98 5.84
CA VAL A 69 -5.61 4.35 5.55
C VAL A 69 -4.80 4.89 6.71
N ALA A 70 -3.79 5.69 6.41
CA ALA A 70 -3.01 6.37 7.44
C ALA A 70 -2.42 7.67 6.89
N ILE A 71 -2.13 8.60 7.80
CA ILE A 71 -1.32 9.78 7.49
C ILE A 71 0.18 9.48 7.69
N ASP A 72 0.53 8.60 8.64
CA ASP A 72 1.92 8.25 8.94
C ASP A 72 2.36 6.92 8.32
N PRO A 73 3.63 6.79 7.90
CA PRO A 73 4.18 5.53 7.37
C PRO A 73 4.17 4.37 8.38
N ARG A 74 4.24 4.64 9.69
CA ARG A 74 4.35 3.61 10.73
C ARG A 74 3.06 2.76 10.86
N PRO A 75 1.87 3.35 11.13
CA PRO A 75 0.61 2.62 11.05
C PRO A 75 0.41 1.93 9.70
N MET A 76 0.88 2.56 8.62
CA MET A 76 0.79 1.99 7.28
C MET A 76 1.62 0.69 7.15
N SER A 77 2.82 0.60 7.74
CA SER A 77 3.59 -0.65 7.76
C SER A 77 2.88 -1.79 8.49
N VAL A 78 2.18 -1.47 9.59
CA VAL A 78 1.36 -2.44 10.32
C VAL A 78 0.19 -2.90 9.46
N ALA A 79 -0.56 -1.96 8.87
CA ALA A 79 -1.65 -2.27 7.95
C ALA A 79 -1.18 -3.11 6.75
N TYR A 80 0.01 -2.83 6.22
CA TYR A 80 0.59 -3.61 5.12
C TYR A 80 0.68 -5.09 5.46
N THR A 81 1.10 -5.40 6.69
CA THR A 81 1.36 -6.76 7.15
C THR A 81 0.08 -7.45 7.62
N GLN A 82 -0.78 -6.76 8.36
CA GLN A 82 -1.96 -7.36 9.00
C GLN A 82 -3.18 -7.48 8.08
N GLN A 83 -3.34 -6.57 7.12
CA GLN A 83 -4.49 -6.61 6.22
C GLN A 83 -4.41 -7.88 5.34
N PRO A 84 -5.52 -8.39 4.80
CA PRO A 84 -5.48 -9.54 3.91
C PRO A 84 -4.88 -9.19 2.55
N ARG A 85 -4.51 -10.22 1.77
CA ARG A 85 -4.05 -10.07 0.37
C ARG A 85 -5.15 -9.46 -0.49
N GLY A 86 -4.76 -8.63 -1.47
CA GLY A 86 -5.71 -7.89 -2.30
C GLY A 86 -6.30 -6.64 -1.65
N SER A 87 -5.87 -6.29 -0.44
CA SER A 87 -6.18 -5.00 0.19
C SER A 87 -5.54 -3.84 -0.56
N SER A 88 -6.27 -2.75 -0.67
CA SER A 88 -5.71 -1.45 -1.04
C SER A 88 -5.41 -0.63 0.20
N LEU A 89 -4.28 0.08 0.17
CA LEU A 89 -3.76 0.83 1.30
C LEU A 89 -3.48 2.27 0.88
N VAL A 90 -3.84 3.25 1.71
CA VAL A 90 -3.65 4.67 1.38
C VAL A 90 -2.81 5.38 2.43
N LEU A 91 -1.62 5.82 2.04
CA LEU A 91 -0.78 6.73 2.82
C LEU A 91 -1.01 8.16 2.34
N ASP A 92 -1.75 8.95 3.11
CA ASP A 92 -2.18 10.28 2.72
C ASP A 92 -1.38 11.39 3.42
N GLU A 93 -0.23 11.74 2.84
CA GLU A 93 0.56 12.87 3.34
C GLU A 93 -0.02 14.21 2.87
N SER A 94 -0.95 14.76 3.66
CA SER A 94 -1.34 16.16 3.49
C SER A 94 -0.64 17.05 4.51
N GLU A 95 0.35 17.82 4.07
CA GLU A 95 0.84 19.13 4.56
C GLU A 95 1.08 19.39 6.08
N VAL A 96 0.75 18.48 6.99
CA VAL A 96 0.98 18.62 8.43
C VAL A 96 2.21 17.80 8.77
N GLY A 97 3.36 18.47 8.76
CA GLY A 97 4.67 17.84 8.97
C GLY A 97 5.80 18.41 8.12
N MET A 98 5.58 19.55 7.45
CA MET A 98 6.62 20.29 6.74
C MET A 98 7.60 21.01 7.69
N ASP A 99 8.11 20.32 8.72
CA ASP A 99 9.47 20.51 9.24
C ASP A 99 10.46 19.90 8.23
N LYS A 100 10.51 20.59 7.09
CA LYS A 100 10.90 20.18 5.73
C LYS A 100 12.32 19.67 5.50
N TYR A 101 13.20 19.57 6.49
CA TYR A 101 14.61 19.22 6.24
C TYR A 101 15.22 18.19 7.18
N ARG A 102 14.61 17.89 8.34
CA ARG A 102 15.13 16.88 9.28
C ARG A 102 14.32 15.59 9.34
N SER A 103 13.01 15.64 9.05
CA SER A 103 12.08 14.51 9.21
C SER A 103 11.89 13.68 7.92
N GLY A 104 12.21 14.27 6.76
CA GLY A 104 12.00 13.63 5.45
C GLY A 104 12.83 12.37 5.22
N SER A 105 14.02 12.26 5.82
CA SER A 105 14.85 11.06 5.69
C SER A 105 14.24 9.85 6.40
N ALA A 106 13.61 10.05 7.57
CA ALA A 106 12.98 8.97 8.33
C ALA A 106 11.68 8.50 7.68
N ILE A 107 10.87 9.44 7.17
CA ILE A 107 9.64 9.14 6.42
C ILE A 107 9.99 8.44 5.10
N ASN A 108 10.91 9.00 4.31
CA ASN A 108 11.35 8.35 3.06
C ASN A 108 12.01 7.00 3.32
N LYS A 109 12.73 6.82 4.43
CA LYS A 109 13.27 5.52 4.83
C LYS A 109 12.16 4.54 5.18
N ALA A 110 11.15 4.95 5.95
CA ALA A 110 10.02 4.10 6.31
C ALA A 110 9.19 3.70 5.07
N ILE A 111 8.95 4.62 4.14
CA ILE A 111 8.29 4.32 2.87
C ILE A 111 9.14 3.36 2.03
N ARG A 112 10.46 3.59 1.95
CA ARG A 112 11.39 2.67 1.26
C ARG A 112 11.37 1.29 1.87
N GLU A 113 11.46 1.18 3.19
CA GLU A 113 11.37 -0.08 3.91
C GLU A 113 10.05 -0.78 3.59
N LEU A 114 8.92 -0.07 3.70
CA LEU A 114 7.59 -0.59 3.40
C LEU A 114 7.48 -1.16 1.97
N VAL A 115 7.90 -0.38 0.96
CA VAL A 115 7.83 -0.79 -0.45
C VAL A 115 8.85 -1.89 -0.79
N ALA A 116 10.02 -1.89 -0.15
CA ALA A 116 11.04 -2.92 -0.34
C ALA A 116 10.63 -4.26 0.28
N THR A 117 10.04 -4.25 1.48
CA THR A 117 9.57 -5.46 2.15
C THR A 117 8.28 -6.00 1.55
N GLY A 118 7.44 -5.13 0.98
CA GLY A 118 6.08 -5.45 0.60
C GLY A 118 5.88 -6.25 -0.68
N ARG A 119 6.91 -6.65 -1.42
CA ARG A 119 6.79 -7.14 -2.81
C ARG A 119 6.14 -8.53 -3.01
N VAL A 120 5.58 -9.15 -1.97
CA VAL A 120 5.08 -10.54 -2.01
C VAL A 120 3.66 -10.70 -1.45
N GLU A 121 3.01 -9.63 -1.01
CA GLU A 121 1.72 -9.71 -0.29
C GLU A 121 0.49 -9.31 -1.13
N GLN A 122 0.69 -9.01 -2.41
CA GLN A 122 -0.36 -8.62 -3.34
C GLN A 122 -1.20 -7.44 -2.81
N LYS A 123 -0.52 -6.40 -2.29
CA LYS A 123 -1.11 -5.15 -1.82
C LYS A 123 -1.10 -4.07 -2.89
N TYR A 124 -2.06 -3.15 -2.80
CA TYR A 124 -2.16 -2.00 -3.70
C TYR A 124 -1.96 -0.72 -2.90
N LEU A 125 -0.70 -0.29 -2.79
CA LEU A 125 -0.31 0.87 -2.00
C LEU A 125 -0.46 2.14 -2.84
N ILE A 126 -1.19 3.10 -2.32
CA ILE A 126 -1.42 4.41 -2.94
C ILE A 126 -0.91 5.47 -1.97
N MET A 127 0.04 6.27 -2.43
CA MET A 127 0.70 7.29 -1.62
C MET A 127 0.41 8.66 -2.22
N ASN A 128 -0.03 9.60 -1.39
CA ASN A 128 -0.09 11.00 -1.77
C ASN A 128 1.18 11.71 -1.30
N ALA A 129 1.75 12.55 -2.16
CA ALA A 129 2.82 13.47 -1.79
C ALA A 129 2.43 14.91 -2.16
N PRO A 130 2.93 15.92 -1.41
CA PRO A 130 2.60 17.32 -1.64
C PRO A 130 3.05 17.83 -3.01
N ALA A 131 4.24 17.45 -3.47
CA ALA A 131 4.73 17.79 -4.80
C ALA A 131 5.77 16.78 -5.32
N ASP A 132 5.88 16.65 -6.65
CA ASP A 132 6.78 15.69 -7.30
C ASP A 132 8.28 15.92 -7.01
N HIS A 133 8.70 17.18 -6.83
CA HIS A 133 10.08 17.52 -6.51
C HIS A 133 10.48 17.19 -5.06
N LEU A 134 9.51 16.86 -4.21
CA LEU A 134 9.72 16.46 -2.82
C LEU A 134 9.89 14.94 -2.68
N VAL A 135 9.69 14.20 -3.76
CA VAL A 135 9.90 12.76 -3.84
C VAL A 135 11.28 12.50 -4.43
N ASP A 136 12.16 11.84 -3.69
CA ASP A 136 13.51 11.54 -4.17
C ASP A 136 13.51 10.49 -5.30
N GLY A 137 14.60 10.47 -6.08
CA GLY A 137 14.73 9.57 -7.23
C GLY A 137 14.65 8.09 -6.87
N ASP A 138 15.09 7.73 -5.67
CA ASP A 138 15.04 6.35 -5.17
C ASP A 138 13.59 5.92 -4.91
N LEU A 139 12.76 6.77 -4.30
CA LEU A 139 11.34 6.50 -4.10
C LEU A 139 10.61 6.43 -5.45
N LYS A 140 10.95 7.30 -6.41
CA LYS A 140 10.44 7.22 -7.79
C LYS A 140 10.79 5.91 -8.48
N SER A 141 11.94 5.30 -8.16
CA SER A 141 12.34 3.99 -8.70
C SER A 141 11.55 2.80 -8.13
N LEU A 142 10.90 3.00 -6.98
CA LEU A 142 10.12 1.96 -6.29
C LEU A 142 8.63 1.99 -6.65
N VAL A 143 8.16 3.07 -7.26
CA VAL A 143 6.78 3.27 -7.69
C VAL A 143 6.57 2.64 -9.07
N ASP A 144 5.41 2.02 -9.30
CA ASP A 144 5.04 1.46 -10.60
C ASP A 144 4.30 2.49 -11.47
N VAL A 145 3.47 3.33 -10.83
CA VAL A 145 2.62 4.33 -11.48
C VAL A 145 2.71 5.66 -10.76
N TRP A 146 2.96 6.72 -11.51
CA TRP A 146 2.85 8.09 -11.02
C TRP A 146 1.63 8.77 -11.63
N ILE A 147 0.80 9.39 -10.80
CA ILE A 147 -0.39 10.11 -11.21
C ILE A 147 -0.23 11.58 -10.80
N LEU A 148 -0.25 12.46 -11.80
CA LEU A 148 -0.12 13.89 -11.62
C LEU A 148 -1.49 14.55 -11.72
N VAL A 149 -2.00 15.03 -10.58
CA VAL A 149 -3.25 15.80 -10.52
C VAL A 149 -2.99 17.22 -10.99
N GLU A 150 -3.57 17.60 -12.13
CA GLU A 150 -3.43 18.96 -12.66
C GLU A 150 -4.51 19.90 -12.11
N ARG A 151 -5.73 19.38 -11.93
CA ARG A 151 -6.87 20.11 -11.38
C ARG A 151 -7.82 19.15 -10.69
N ARG A 152 -8.70 19.70 -9.86
CA ARG A 152 -9.70 18.89 -9.16
C ARG A 152 -10.54 18.07 -10.14
N GLY A 153 -10.49 16.76 -9.99
CA GLY A 153 -11.24 15.82 -10.82
C GLY A 153 -10.53 15.37 -12.10
N PHE A 154 -9.27 15.76 -12.34
CA PHE A 154 -8.52 15.40 -13.54
C PHE A 154 -7.02 15.15 -13.24
N ALA A 155 -6.46 14.08 -13.82
CA ALA A 155 -5.04 13.75 -13.68
C ALA A 155 -4.47 13.07 -14.92
N ASN A 156 -3.15 13.22 -15.12
CA ASN A 156 -2.36 12.43 -16.05
C ASN A 156 -1.75 11.23 -15.34
N VAL A 157 -1.70 10.09 -16.03
CA VAL A 157 -1.14 8.84 -15.51
C VAL A 157 0.15 8.54 -16.26
N PHE A 158 1.18 8.17 -15.52
CA PHE A 158 2.48 7.80 -16.05
C PHE A 158 2.90 6.44 -15.49
N ARG A 159 3.47 5.61 -16.35
CA ARG A 159 4.22 4.45 -15.93
C ARG A 159 5.61 4.91 -15.52
N MET A 160 6.04 4.45 -14.35
CA MET A 160 7.41 4.59 -13.89
C MET A 160 8.17 3.33 -14.31
N ASP A 161 9.12 3.48 -15.21
CA ASP A 161 10.06 2.43 -15.60
C ASP A 161 11.48 2.86 -15.20
N TRP A 162 12.37 1.89 -15.00
CA TRP A 162 13.79 2.16 -14.78
C TRP A 162 14.59 1.80 -16.02
N ASN A 163 15.44 2.71 -16.50
CA ASN A 163 16.40 2.40 -17.56
C ASN A 163 17.74 1.98 -16.95
N PRO A 164 18.09 0.67 -16.96
CA PRO A 164 19.34 0.21 -16.37
C PRO A 164 20.59 0.68 -17.13
N HIS A 165 20.46 1.04 -18.41
CA HIS A 165 21.58 1.50 -19.24
C HIS A 165 21.85 2.99 -19.10
N ALA A 166 20.80 3.80 -18.90
CA ALA A 166 20.92 5.25 -18.75
C ALA A 166 20.98 5.72 -17.29
N GLY A 167 20.73 4.82 -16.33
CA GLY A 167 20.83 5.11 -14.90
C GLY A 167 19.79 6.10 -14.37
N HIS A 168 18.65 6.26 -15.07
CA HIS A 168 17.59 7.18 -14.65
C HIS A 168 16.17 6.59 -14.89
N PRO A 169 15.16 7.11 -14.17
CA PRO A 169 13.76 6.75 -14.41
C PRO A 169 13.29 7.19 -15.81
N MET A 170 12.43 6.38 -16.43
CA MET A 170 11.66 6.72 -17.62
C MET A 170 10.19 6.87 -17.25
N THR A 171 9.59 7.98 -17.66
CA THR A 171 8.16 8.22 -17.51
C THR A 171 7.47 8.02 -18.86
N ARG A 172 6.56 7.04 -18.94
CA ARG A 172 5.73 6.83 -20.14
C ARG A 172 4.30 7.23 -19.83
N SER A 173 3.74 8.17 -20.61
CA SER A 173 2.32 8.53 -20.48
C SER A 173 1.42 7.32 -20.72
N MET A 174 0.44 7.15 -19.84
CA MET A 174 -0.57 6.08 -19.85
C MET A 174 -1.97 6.63 -20.13
N GLY A 175 -2.11 7.93 -20.38
CA GLY A 175 -3.40 8.59 -20.58
C GLY A 175 -3.85 9.42 -19.37
N THR A 176 -5.15 9.65 -19.29
CA THR A 176 -5.76 10.57 -18.32
C THR A 176 -6.88 9.89 -17.54
N LEU A 177 -7.16 10.41 -16.34
CA LEU A 177 -8.26 9.96 -15.50
C LEU A 177 -9.10 11.15 -15.04
N GLU A 178 -10.42 10.95 -15.02
CA GLU A 178 -11.39 11.93 -14.54
C GLU A 178 -12.29 11.33 -13.45
N TRP A 179 -12.50 12.08 -12.36
CA TRP A 179 -13.28 11.59 -11.22
C TRP A 179 -14.20 12.64 -10.61
N ASP A 180 -15.30 12.13 -10.06
CA ASP A 180 -16.27 12.92 -9.31
C ASP A 180 -15.90 12.91 -7.82
N PRO A 181 -16.42 13.88 -7.02
CA PRO A 181 -16.32 13.81 -5.57
C PRO A 181 -16.88 12.49 -4.99
N ILE A 182 -16.42 12.09 -3.81
CA ILE A 182 -17.01 10.95 -3.09
C ILE A 182 -18.42 11.35 -2.62
N PRO A 183 -19.49 10.63 -3.00
CA PRO A 183 -20.84 10.95 -2.55
C PRO A 183 -20.97 10.80 -1.04
N LYS A 184 -21.73 11.68 -0.39
CA LYS A 184 -21.90 11.65 1.07
C LYS A 184 -22.53 10.35 1.59
N SER A 185 -23.36 9.71 0.77
CA SER A 185 -24.04 8.44 1.04
C SER A 185 -23.15 7.21 0.84
N HIS A 186 -21.98 7.34 0.23
CA HIS A 186 -21.11 6.21 -0.07
C HIS A 186 -20.27 5.81 1.16
N SER A 187 -20.02 4.52 1.35
CA SER A 187 -19.25 3.99 2.50
C SER A 187 -17.88 4.65 2.65
N VAL A 188 -17.12 4.79 1.55
CA VAL A 188 -15.80 5.46 1.52
C VAL A 188 -15.83 6.90 2.08
N ASN A 189 -16.99 7.57 2.15
CA ASN A 189 -17.09 8.88 2.78
C ASN A 189 -16.75 8.85 4.28
N SER A 190 -17.02 7.75 5.00
CA SER A 190 -16.61 7.63 6.41
C SER A 190 -15.09 7.60 6.55
N VAL A 191 -14.40 6.86 5.67
CA VAL A 191 -12.93 6.80 5.60
C VAL A 191 -12.34 8.18 5.25
N TYR A 192 -12.96 8.90 4.31
CA TYR A 192 -12.56 10.26 3.97
C TYR A 192 -12.69 11.22 5.16
N LYS A 193 -13.82 11.15 5.89
CA LYS A 193 -14.03 11.95 7.10
C LYS A 193 -13.03 11.62 8.19
N HIS A 194 -12.76 10.34 8.43
CA HIS A 194 -11.76 9.89 9.39
C HIS A 194 -10.38 10.51 9.10
N LEU A 195 -9.87 10.39 7.87
CA LEU A 195 -8.61 11.03 7.49
C LEU A 195 -8.66 12.56 7.66
N THR A 196 -9.79 13.19 7.34
CA THR A 196 -9.95 14.63 7.51
C THR A 196 -9.88 15.03 8.98
N GLU A 197 -10.55 14.29 9.86
CA GLU A 197 -10.54 14.50 11.31
C GLU A 197 -9.15 14.28 11.90
N GLU A 198 -8.42 13.23 11.49
CA GLU A 198 -7.04 13.00 11.90
C GLU A 198 -6.12 14.15 11.50
N LYS A 199 -6.25 14.66 10.27
CA LYS A 199 -5.48 15.81 9.78
C LYS A 199 -5.78 17.08 10.58
N GLU A 200 -7.05 17.35 10.83
CA GLU A 200 -7.47 18.50 11.62
C GLU A 200 -6.99 18.40 13.07
N SER A 201 -7.01 17.20 13.65
CA SER A 201 -6.49 16.96 15.01
C SER A 201 -5.00 17.29 15.09
N ARG A 202 -4.20 16.86 14.11
CA ARG A 202 -2.77 17.19 14.02
C ARG A 202 -2.53 18.69 13.86
N LEU A 203 -3.30 19.37 13.02
CA LEU A 203 -3.20 20.83 12.84
C LEU A 203 -3.48 21.61 14.12
N ARG A 204 -4.39 21.12 14.95
CA ARG A 204 -4.80 21.78 16.20
C ARG A 204 -3.83 21.53 17.36
N GLY A 205 -2.68 20.93 17.11
CA GLY A 205 -1.66 20.66 18.13
C GLY A 205 -2.12 19.67 19.20
N LYS A 206 -3.20 18.92 18.95
CA LYS A 206 -3.50 17.72 19.73
C LYS A 206 -2.54 16.65 19.26
N GLU A 207 -1.29 16.72 19.73
CA GLU A 207 -0.45 15.54 19.85
C GLU A 207 -1.13 14.60 20.85
N GLY A 208 -2.09 13.82 20.36
CA GLY A 208 -2.59 12.65 21.06
C GLY A 208 -1.84 11.45 20.52
N ASP A 209 -0.85 10.97 21.27
CA ASP A 209 -0.42 9.56 21.35
C ASP A 209 -0.20 8.74 20.06
N GLY A 210 -0.01 9.37 18.90
CA GLY A 210 0.36 8.68 17.64
C GLY A 210 1.81 8.19 17.60
N PHE A 211 2.62 8.52 18.61
CA PHE A 211 3.90 7.90 18.83
C PHE A 211 3.68 6.58 19.58
N ILE A 212 3.29 5.53 18.86
CA ILE A 212 3.76 4.21 19.28
C ILE A 212 5.28 4.36 19.38
N GLN A 213 5.79 4.17 20.59
CA GLN A 213 7.21 4.32 20.87
C GLN A 213 7.96 3.49 19.82
N ARG A 214 9.05 4.02 19.24
CA ARG A 214 9.75 3.35 18.13
C ARG A 214 10.11 1.89 18.45
N SER A 215 10.27 1.58 19.74
CA SER A 215 10.37 0.22 20.30
C SER A 215 9.12 -0.62 20.04
N GLU A 216 7.95 -0.19 20.50
CA GLU A 216 6.68 -0.92 20.35
C GLU A 216 6.26 -1.10 18.88
N ALA A 217 6.45 -0.07 18.03
CA ALA A 217 6.09 -0.18 16.61
C ALA A 217 7.05 -1.11 15.85
N LYS A 218 8.33 -1.08 16.23
CA LYS A 218 9.32 -2.01 15.67
C LYS A 218 9.04 -3.43 16.14
N GLU A 219 8.69 -3.62 17.40
CA GLU A 219 8.32 -4.91 17.96
C GLU A 219 7.05 -5.46 17.29
N MET A 220 6.03 -4.63 17.03
CA MET A 220 4.86 -5.03 16.24
C MET A 220 5.21 -5.45 14.81
N VAL A 221 6.06 -4.70 14.12
CA VAL A 221 6.49 -5.03 12.75
C VAL A 221 7.38 -6.27 12.73
N ASP A 222 8.29 -6.42 13.68
CA ASP A 222 9.18 -7.58 13.79
C ASP A 222 8.37 -8.84 14.16
N ASN A 223 7.39 -8.73 15.08
CA ASN A 223 6.47 -9.81 15.41
C ASN A 223 5.60 -10.19 14.21
N ALA A 224 5.03 -9.21 13.51
CA ALA A 224 4.20 -9.49 12.34
C ALA A 224 5.01 -10.14 11.20
N LYS A 225 6.28 -9.74 11.00
CA LYS A 225 7.21 -10.42 10.06
C LYS A 225 7.51 -11.84 10.50
N GLN A 226 7.79 -12.07 11.79
CA GLN A 226 8.05 -13.41 12.33
C GLN A 226 6.82 -14.31 12.23
N GLU A 227 5.63 -13.76 12.41
CA GLU A 227 4.35 -14.46 12.21
C GLU A 227 4.18 -14.87 10.75
N VAL A 228 4.37 -13.94 9.80
CA VAL A 228 4.28 -14.24 8.35
C VAL A 228 5.33 -15.27 7.92
N GLU A 229 6.59 -15.12 8.34
CA GLU A 229 7.63 -16.12 8.06
C GLU A 229 7.28 -17.48 8.66
N THR A 230 6.70 -17.49 9.86
CA THR A 230 6.25 -18.71 10.54
C THR A 230 5.08 -19.34 9.80
N GLU A 231 4.08 -18.57 9.36
CA GLU A 231 2.94 -19.05 8.59
C GLU A 231 3.37 -19.62 7.24
N LEU A 232 4.27 -18.93 6.52
CA LEU A 232 4.75 -19.35 5.21
C LEU A 232 5.59 -20.63 5.31
N ARG A 233 6.48 -20.69 6.31
CA ARG A 233 7.24 -21.91 6.64
C ARG A 233 6.30 -23.06 7.02
N ASN A 234 5.32 -22.80 7.88
CA ASN A 234 4.38 -23.83 8.33
C ASN A 234 3.50 -24.33 7.17
N GLY A 235 3.05 -23.44 6.28
CA GLY A 235 2.36 -23.79 5.04
C GLY A 235 3.19 -24.72 4.15
N MET A 236 4.46 -24.37 3.91
CA MET A 236 5.38 -25.23 3.16
C MET A 236 5.61 -26.60 3.83
N ILE A 237 5.72 -26.64 5.16
CA ILE A 237 5.84 -27.89 5.92
C ILE A 237 4.61 -28.78 5.70
N CYS A 238 3.41 -28.21 5.77
CA CYS A 238 2.17 -28.95 5.57
C CYS A 238 2.07 -29.47 4.13
N ASP A 239 2.36 -28.62 3.14
CA ASP A 239 2.36 -29.01 1.73
C ASP A 239 3.35 -30.16 1.46
N MET A 240 4.54 -30.14 2.08
CA MET A 240 5.53 -31.23 2.00
C MET A 240 5.03 -32.56 2.59
N VAL A 241 4.31 -32.50 3.72
CA VAL A 241 3.73 -33.69 4.34
C VAL A 241 2.55 -34.23 3.51
N GLU A 242 1.71 -33.35 2.95
CA GLU A 242 0.58 -33.71 2.09
C GLU A 242 1.03 -34.42 0.80
N VAL A 243 2.14 -34.00 0.20
CA VAL A 243 2.71 -34.69 -0.98
C VAL A 243 3.47 -35.99 -0.62
N GLY A 244 3.40 -36.44 0.64
CA GLY A 244 3.87 -37.74 1.08
C GLY A 244 5.31 -37.77 1.60
N ILE A 245 5.96 -36.62 1.84
CA ILE A 245 7.29 -36.61 2.44
C ILE A 245 7.16 -36.98 3.93
N PRO A 246 7.90 -38.01 4.42
CA PRO A 246 7.83 -38.38 5.82
C PRO A 246 8.19 -37.22 6.75
N GLN A 247 7.38 -36.97 7.78
CA GLN A 247 7.56 -35.88 8.74
C GLN A 247 8.97 -35.82 9.36
N GLY A 248 9.63 -36.97 9.54
CA GLY A 248 11.02 -37.03 10.02
C GLY A 248 12.01 -36.35 9.06
N LYS A 249 11.87 -36.59 7.75
CA LYS A 249 12.72 -35.95 6.72
C LYS A 249 12.41 -34.47 6.55
N VAL A 250 11.14 -34.08 6.65
CA VAL A 250 10.76 -32.66 6.66
C VAL A 250 11.42 -31.97 7.85
N GLY A 251 11.31 -32.55 9.05
CA GLY A 251 11.94 -32.03 10.26
C GLY A 251 13.46 -31.86 10.16
N GLU A 252 14.17 -32.83 9.59
CA GLU A 252 15.61 -32.72 9.31
C GLU A 252 15.94 -31.56 8.35
N ALA A 253 15.15 -31.39 7.28
CA ALA A 253 15.39 -30.37 6.27
C ALA A 253 15.16 -28.94 6.79
N VAL A 254 14.19 -28.74 7.70
CA VAL A 254 13.85 -27.40 8.24
C VAL A 254 14.37 -27.18 9.67
N GLY A 255 15.13 -28.13 10.22
CA GLY A 255 15.71 -28.03 11.56
C GLY A 255 14.69 -28.08 12.70
N LEU A 256 13.58 -28.79 12.53
CA LEU A 256 12.51 -28.93 13.53
C LEU A 256 12.34 -30.37 13.99
N SER A 257 11.93 -30.57 15.23
CA SER A 257 11.63 -31.91 15.74
C SER A 257 10.38 -32.49 15.06
N ARG A 258 10.33 -33.82 14.91
CA ARG A 258 9.15 -34.52 14.36
C ARG A 258 7.86 -34.20 15.13
N SER A 259 7.96 -34.03 16.45
CA SER A 259 6.82 -33.62 17.30
C SER A 259 6.31 -32.22 16.92
N ARG A 260 7.21 -31.27 16.65
CA ARG A 260 6.85 -29.92 16.21
C ARG A 260 6.21 -29.92 14.82
N ILE A 261 6.71 -30.73 13.90
CA ILE A 261 6.10 -30.92 12.57
C ILE A 261 4.67 -31.47 12.72
N SER A 262 4.46 -32.48 13.58
CA SER A 262 3.13 -33.04 13.82
C SER A 262 2.17 -32.01 14.43
N GLN A 263 2.63 -31.14 15.34
CA GLN A 263 1.80 -30.06 15.88
C GLN A 263 1.38 -29.07 14.80
N ILE A 264 2.33 -28.63 13.97
CA ILE A 264 2.07 -27.69 12.86
C ILE A 264 1.04 -28.28 11.89
N TYR A 265 1.21 -29.55 11.53
CA TYR A 265 0.31 -30.26 10.64
C TYR A 265 -1.11 -30.39 11.21
N ASN A 266 -1.23 -30.75 12.49
CA ASN A 266 -2.52 -30.92 13.15
C ASN A 266 -3.26 -29.62 13.46
N GLN A 267 -2.58 -28.46 13.43
CA GLN A 267 -3.22 -27.15 13.60
C GLN A 267 -3.87 -26.61 12.31
N ARG A 268 -3.56 -27.20 11.14
CA ARG A 268 -4.13 -26.81 9.83
C ARG A 268 -5.41 -27.59 9.48
N GLY A 269 -5.68 -28.70 10.17
CA GLY A 269 -6.89 -29.52 10.01
C GLY A 269 -7.97 -29.16 11.01
#